data_AF-A0A542YJ24-F1
#
_entry.id   AF-A0A542YJ24-F1
#
_cell.length_a   1.000
_cell.length_b   1.000
_cell.length_c   1.000
_cell.angle_alpha   90.00
_cell.angle_beta   90.00
_cell.angle_gamma   90.00
#
_symmetry.space_group_name_H-M   'P 1'
#
loop_
_entity.id
_entity.type
_entity.pdbx_description
1 polymer ?
#
loop_
_entity_poly.entity_id
_entity_poly.type
_entity_poly.pdbx_seq_one_letter_code
_entity_poly.pdbx_strand_id
1 'polypeptide(L)'
;MDSIRRVLRRATLRFGPITLADRVFQPGLVMDLVLVFCGAGLIAIIAQVSVPLWPVPTTGQIAGILIVGYSLGMVRGTLAAGIYVGMGAIGLPVFSNGAGGLDRLLGSTGGFIFGFVLGALVAGIFAAKQWDRTFGRVVLASTICTLVIYAVGLPWLAVANDYSVRQTIELGLYPLILGAVLKIVVVSALMTGAWSYIHRFDRRAASAEAWAIGNDPRRSF
;
A
#
# COMPACT_ATOMS: atom_id res chain seq x y z
N MET A 1 -30.69 -15.54 -11.85
CA MET A 1 -29.99 -14.49 -11.08
C MET A 1 -29.21 -15.03 -9.87
N ASP A 2 -29.71 -16.08 -9.18
CA ASP A 2 -29.07 -16.61 -7.96
C ASP A 2 -27.84 -17.50 -8.16
N SER A 3 -27.61 -18.07 -9.35
CA SER A 3 -26.36 -18.79 -9.63
C SER A 3 -25.19 -17.81 -9.79
N ILE A 4 -25.38 -16.68 -10.50
CA ILE A 4 -24.37 -15.62 -10.67
C ILE A 4 -23.98 -15.03 -9.31
N ARG A 5 -24.95 -14.71 -8.45
CA ARG A 5 -24.68 -14.20 -7.08
C ARG A 5 -23.89 -15.19 -6.23
N ARG A 6 -24.12 -16.50 -6.39
CA ARG A 6 -23.35 -17.55 -5.69
C ARG A 6 -21.92 -17.67 -6.22
N VAL A 7 -21.73 -17.58 -7.54
CA VAL A 7 -20.39 -17.62 -8.16
C VAL A 7 -19.56 -16.40 -7.73
N LEU A 8 -20.13 -15.19 -7.79
CA LEU A 8 -19.45 -13.95 -7.39
C LEU A 8 -19.07 -13.91 -5.90
N ARG A 9 -19.82 -14.62 -5.04
CA ARG A 9 -19.49 -14.78 -3.62
C ARG A 9 -18.41 -15.82 -3.34
N ARG A 10 -18.17 -16.76 -4.26
CA ARG A 10 -17.12 -17.77 -4.14
C ARG A 10 -15.81 -17.34 -4.79
N ALA A 11 -15.87 -16.53 -5.85
CA ALA A 11 -14.71 -15.94 -6.48
C ALA A 11 -14.17 -14.78 -5.62
N THR A 12 -12.87 -14.78 -5.34
CA THR A 12 -12.18 -13.70 -4.63
C THR A 12 -10.77 -13.52 -5.19
N LEU A 13 -10.30 -12.27 -5.20
CA LEU A 13 -8.93 -11.89 -5.53
C LEU A 13 -8.00 -11.99 -4.31
N ARG A 14 -8.52 -12.45 -3.16
CA ARG A 14 -7.70 -12.67 -1.96
C ARG A 14 -6.74 -13.84 -2.17
N PHE A 15 -5.45 -13.53 -2.21
CA PHE A 15 -4.38 -14.50 -2.27
C PHE A 15 -3.47 -14.36 -1.04
N GLY A 16 -3.28 -15.46 -0.29
CA GLY A 16 -2.49 -15.48 0.94
C GLY A 16 -3.31 -15.33 2.23
N PRO A 17 -2.65 -15.07 3.38
CA PRO A 17 -3.32 -14.94 4.66
C PRO A 17 -4.20 -13.69 4.75
N ILE A 18 -5.07 -13.66 5.77
CA ILE A 18 -6.00 -12.57 6.06
C ILE A 18 -5.24 -11.24 6.13
N THR A 19 -5.61 -10.29 5.27
CA THR A 19 -5.05 -8.93 5.27
C THR A 19 -5.82 -8.03 6.24
N LEU A 20 -5.35 -6.80 6.42
CA LEU A 20 -6.03 -5.83 7.28
C LEU A 20 -7.46 -5.55 6.80
N ALA A 21 -7.67 -5.40 5.48
CA ALA A 21 -8.99 -5.19 4.92
C ALA A 21 -9.95 -6.37 5.14
N ASP A 22 -9.44 -7.61 5.11
CA ASP A 22 -10.24 -8.82 5.33
C ASP A 22 -10.73 -8.98 6.78
N ARG A 23 -10.16 -8.21 7.73
CA ARG A 23 -10.65 -8.14 9.11
C ARG A 23 -11.91 -7.29 9.26
N VAL A 24 -12.15 -6.39 8.31
CA VAL A 24 -13.26 -5.43 8.34
C VAL A 24 -14.33 -5.81 7.32
N PHE A 25 -13.92 -6.27 6.15
CA PHE A 25 -14.81 -6.57 5.03
C PHE A 25 -14.83 -8.06 4.72
N GLN A 26 -16.01 -8.57 4.37
CA GLN A 26 -16.15 -9.95 3.93
C GLN A 26 -15.58 -10.12 2.51
N PRO A 27 -14.68 -11.10 2.28
CA PRO A 27 -14.10 -11.34 0.96
C PRO A 27 -15.14 -11.78 -0.07
N GLY A 28 -15.01 -11.28 -1.30
CA GLY A 28 -15.82 -11.65 -2.45
C GLY A 28 -15.51 -10.73 -3.63
N LEU A 29 -15.73 -11.18 -4.87
CA LEU A 29 -15.22 -10.49 -6.06
C LEU A 29 -15.67 -9.01 -6.14
N VAL A 30 -16.93 -8.73 -5.83
CA VAL A 30 -17.46 -7.36 -5.83
C VAL A 30 -16.74 -6.50 -4.80
N MET A 31 -16.54 -7.01 -3.58
CA MET A 31 -15.83 -6.30 -2.53
C MET A 31 -14.36 -6.11 -2.89
N ASP A 32 -13.72 -7.11 -3.50
CA ASP A 32 -12.34 -7.02 -3.93
C ASP A 32 -12.15 -5.91 -4.98
N LEU A 33 -13.07 -5.77 -5.94
CA LEU A 33 -13.06 -4.67 -6.89
C LEU A 33 -13.24 -3.32 -6.19
N VAL A 34 -14.22 -3.22 -5.28
CA VAL A 34 -14.43 -2.00 -4.47
C VAL A 34 -13.16 -1.62 -3.71
N LEU A 35 -12.53 -2.57 -3.02
CA LEU A 35 -11.28 -2.36 -2.29
C LEU A 35 -10.14 -1.91 -3.20
N VAL A 36 -10.03 -2.47 -4.40
CA VAL A 36 -9.02 -2.08 -5.39
C VAL A 36 -9.22 -0.63 -5.84
N PHE A 37 -10.45 -0.23 -6.20
CA PHE A 37 -10.75 1.16 -6.59
C PHE A 37 -10.58 2.14 -5.42
N CYS A 38 -11.06 1.79 -4.23
CA CYS A 38 -10.86 2.60 -3.03
C CYS A 38 -9.37 2.72 -2.66
N GLY A 39 -8.59 1.65 -2.85
CA GLY A 39 -7.14 1.68 -2.67
C GLY A 39 -6.46 2.64 -3.64
N ALA A 40 -6.84 2.60 -4.93
CA ALA A 40 -6.34 3.53 -5.93
C ALA A 40 -6.70 4.99 -5.59
N GLY A 41 -7.93 5.24 -5.15
CA GLY A 41 -8.39 6.55 -4.67
C GLY A 41 -7.63 7.02 -3.42
N LEU A 42 -7.37 6.13 -2.46
CA LEU A 42 -6.58 6.44 -1.26
C LEU A 42 -5.15 6.83 -1.63
N ILE A 43 -4.52 6.10 -2.56
CA ILE A 43 -3.19 6.46 -3.08
C ILE A 43 -3.25 7.86 -3.70
N ALA A 44 -4.25 8.15 -4.53
CA ALA A 44 -4.41 9.45 -5.18
C ALA A 44 -4.58 10.61 -4.18
N ILE A 45 -5.34 10.41 -3.10
CA ILE A 45 -5.52 11.40 -2.02
C ILE A 45 -4.20 11.64 -1.29
N ILE A 46 -3.53 10.57 -0.85
CA ILE A 46 -2.26 10.69 -0.11
C ILE A 46 -1.16 11.30 -1.01
N ALA A 47 -1.21 11.03 -2.33
CA ALA A 47 -0.28 11.58 -3.31
C ALA A 47 -0.26 13.11 -3.34
N GLN A 48 -1.37 13.76 -2.97
CA GLN A 48 -1.49 15.22 -2.97
C GLN A 48 -0.70 15.88 -1.84
N VAL A 49 -0.37 15.15 -0.78
CA VAL A 49 0.54 15.64 0.26
C VAL A 49 1.93 15.69 -0.34
N SER A 50 2.37 16.88 -0.75
CA SER A 50 3.67 17.06 -1.40
C SER A 50 4.43 18.27 -0.88
N VAL A 51 5.75 18.14 -0.89
CA VAL A 51 6.68 19.25 -0.79
C VAL A 51 7.26 19.46 -2.20
N PRO A 52 7.07 20.64 -2.80
CA PRO A 52 7.50 20.92 -4.17
C PRO A 52 9.02 21.06 -4.22
N LEU A 53 9.70 19.93 -4.40
CA LEU A 53 11.14 19.86 -4.69
C LEU A 53 11.35 19.63 -6.17
N TRP A 54 12.52 20.06 -6.66
CA TRP A 54 12.93 19.89 -8.04
C TRP A 54 14.15 18.95 -8.11
N PRO A 55 14.25 18.06 -9.11
CA PRO A 55 13.33 17.80 -10.23
C PRO A 55 12.17 16.86 -9.87
N VAL A 56 12.27 16.15 -8.74
CA VAL A 56 11.24 15.21 -8.28
C VAL A 56 10.67 15.71 -6.95
N PRO A 57 9.35 15.94 -6.86
CA PRO A 57 8.74 16.37 -5.61
C PRO A 57 8.80 15.25 -4.56
N THR A 58 8.92 15.63 -3.29
CA THR A 58 8.76 14.67 -2.19
C THR A 58 7.28 14.56 -1.87
N THR A 59 6.67 13.43 -2.21
CA THR A 59 5.21 13.25 -2.14
C THR A 59 4.82 12.13 -1.16
N GLY A 60 3.54 12.08 -0.78
CA GLY A 60 2.95 10.99 -0.02
C GLY A 60 2.74 9.71 -0.83
N GLN A 61 3.03 9.69 -2.13
CA GLN A 61 2.72 8.55 -3.02
C GLN A 61 3.31 7.24 -2.50
N ILE A 62 4.59 7.21 -2.13
CA ILE A 62 5.24 5.99 -1.59
C ILE A 62 4.52 5.50 -0.33
N ALA A 63 4.12 6.41 0.57
CA ALA A 63 3.38 6.01 1.78
C ALA A 63 2.02 5.40 1.42
N GLY A 64 1.29 6.00 0.48
CA GLY A 64 0.02 5.47 -0.01
C GLY A 64 0.17 4.07 -0.61
N ILE A 65 1.22 3.87 -1.42
CA ILE A 65 1.55 2.57 -2.03
C ILE A 65 1.84 1.50 -0.97
N LEU A 66 2.64 1.83 0.04
CA LEU A 66 2.95 0.91 1.12
C LEU A 66 1.71 0.56 1.95
N ILE A 67 0.93 1.57 2.36
CA ILE A 67 -0.30 1.37 3.15
C ILE A 67 -1.28 0.47 2.40
N VAL A 68 -1.53 0.76 1.13
CA VAL A 68 -2.46 -0.02 0.30
C VAL A 68 -1.93 -1.42 0.02
N GLY A 69 -0.64 -1.56 -0.28
CA GLY A 69 0.01 -2.86 -0.48
C GLY A 69 -0.09 -3.75 0.76
N TYR A 70 0.22 -3.23 1.95
CA TYR A 70 0.09 -3.99 3.19
C TYR A 70 -1.37 -4.32 3.53
N SER A 71 -2.29 -3.35 3.34
CA SER A 71 -3.69 -3.50 3.78
C SER A 71 -4.50 -4.43 2.88
N LEU A 72 -4.25 -4.39 1.56
CA LEU A 72 -5.01 -5.15 0.56
C LEU A 72 -4.32 -6.45 0.15
N GLY A 73 -3.03 -6.61 0.43
CA GLY A 73 -2.22 -7.77 0.08
C GLY A 73 -1.73 -7.73 -1.38
N MET A 74 -1.07 -8.81 -1.79
CA MET A 74 -0.33 -8.90 -3.06
C MET A 74 -1.19 -8.53 -4.28
N VAL A 75 -2.30 -9.25 -4.52
CA VAL A 75 -3.08 -9.07 -5.76
C VAL A 75 -3.83 -7.74 -5.76
N ARG A 76 -4.63 -7.48 -4.72
CA ARG A 76 -5.48 -6.28 -4.65
C ARG A 76 -4.65 -5.00 -4.53
N GLY A 77 -3.55 -5.01 -3.76
CA GLY A 77 -2.65 -3.87 -3.64
C GLY A 77 -1.95 -3.52 -4.95
N THR A 78 -1.43 -4.52 -5.67
CA THR A 78 -0.83 -4.31 -6.99
C THR A 78 -1.85 -3.82 -8.02
N LEU A 79 -3.06 -4.38 -8.03
CA LEU A 79 -4.13 -3.88 -8.91
C LEU A 79 -4.51 -2.44 -8.58
N ALA A 80 -4.61 -2.08 -7.30
CA ALA A 80 -4.90 -0.70 -6.88
C ALA A 80 -3.82 0.28 -7.34
N ALA A 81 -2.54 -0.08 -7.19
CA ALA A 81 -1.43 0.70 -7.73
C ALA A 81 -1.47 0.79 -9.26
N GLY A 82 -1.80 -0.29 -9.95
CA GLY A 82 -1.97 -0.31 -11.40
C GLY A 82 -3.11 0.62 -11.88
N ILE A 83 -4.26 0.58 -11.22
CA ILE A 83 -5.38 1.50 -11.50
C ILE A 83 -4.97 2.94 -11.22
N TYR A 84 -4.25 3.21 -10.13
CA TYR A 84 -3.72 4.54 -9.85
C TYR A 84 -2.84 5.08 -11.00
N VAL A 85 -1.90 4.27 -11.49
CA VAL A 85 -1.06 4.62 -12.64
C VAL A 85 -1.91 4.81 -13.90
N GLY A 86 -2.86 3.91 -14.16
CA GLY A 86 -3.76 3.98 -15.31
C GLY A 86 -4.63 5.24 -15.33
N MET A 87 -5.20 5.61 -14.18
CA MET A 87 -5.97 6.85 -14.01
C MET A 87 -5.13 8.08 -14.36
N GLY A 88 -3.89 8.15 -13.86
CA GLY A 88 -3.00 9.25 -14.21
C GLY A 88 -2.57 9.22 -15.66
N ALA A 89 -2.34 8.04 -16.26
CA ALA A 89 -1.98 7.89 -17.66
C ALA A 89 -3.04 8.46 -18.62
N ILE A 90 -4.33 8.25 -18.32
CA ILE A 90 -5.45 8.80 -19.10
C ILE A 90 -5.72 10.29 -18.84
N GLY A 91 -4.90 10.95 -18.01
CA GLY A 91 -4.95 12.39 -17.77
C GLY A 91 -5.73 12.82 -16.53
N LEU A 92 -6.21 11.90 -15.69
CA LEU A 92 -6.85 12.31 -14.43
C LEU A 92 -5.82 12.95 -13.48
N PRO A 93 -6.19 14.00 -12.72
CA PRO A 93 -5.29 14.76 -11.85
C PRO A 93 -5.01 14.01 -10.53
N VAL A 94 -4.53 12.76 -10.61
CA VAL A 94 -4.34 11.86 -9.46
C VAL A 94 -2.89 11.79 -8.98
N PHE A 95 -1.94 12.19 -9.81
CA PHE A 95 -0.54 12.32 -9.40
C PHE A 95 -0.37 13.55 -8.50
N SER A 96 0.78 13.65 -7.84
CA SER A 96 1.06 14.75 -6.91
C SER A 96 0.87 16.12 -7.55
N ASN A 97 0.40 17.09 -6.76
CA ASN A 97 0.10 18.46 -7.21
C ASN A 97 -0.97 18.52 -8.29
N GLY A 98 -1.96 17.61 -8.24
CA GLY A 98 -3.04 17.52 -9.22
C GLY A 98 -2.55 17.19 -10.63
N ALA A 99 -1.36 16.61 -10.76
CA ALA A 99 -0.81 16.27 -12.07
C ALA A 99 -1.44 14.98 -12.63
N GLY A 100 -1.36 14.84 -13.94
CA GLY A 100 -1.81 13.68 -14.71
C GLY A 100 -1.27 13.79 -16.12
N GLY A 101 -1.40 12.74 -16.89
CA GLY A 101 -1.00 12.69 -18.30
C GLY A 101 0.28 11.89 -18.55
N LEU A 102 0.49 11.58 -19.83
CA LEU A 102 1.67 10.86 -20.31
C LEU A 102 2.96 11.67 -20.15
N ASP A 103 2.89 13.00 -20.14
CA ASP A 103 4.01 13.90 -19.85
C ASP A 103 4.67 13.57 -18.50
N ARG A 104 3.86 13.26 -17.48
CA ARG A 104 4.36 12.87 -16.14
C ARG A 104 4.97 11.47 -16.10
N LEU A 105 4.45 10.57 -16.93
CA LEU A 105 4.96 9.21 -17.06
C LEU A 105 6.21 9.13 -17.92
N LEU A 106 6.37 10.03 -18.89
CA LEU A 106 7.53 10.09 -19.77
C LEU A 106 8.63 11.03 -19.23
N GLY A 107 8.29 11.94 -18.32
CA GLY A 107 9.24 12.84 -17.67
C GLY A 107 9.96 12.25 -16.45
N SER A 108 10.52 13.13 -15.63
CA SER A 108 11.45 12.81 -14.51
C SER A 108 10.85 11.90 -13.42
N THR A 109 9.52 11.87 -13.28
CA THR A 109 8.83 11.06 -12.26
C THR A 109 8.41 9.68 -12.75
N GLY A 110 8.49 9.43 -14.07
CA GLY A 110 7.91 8.25 -14.72
C GLY A 110 8.32 6.92 -14.10
N GLY A 111 9.62 6.66 -13.99
CA GLY A 111 10.14 5.42 -13.42
C GLY A 111 9.72 5.18 -11.96
N PHE A 112 9.54 6.23 -11.16
CA PHE A 112 9.02 6.08 -9.81
C PHE A 112 7.56 5.65 -9.83
N ILE A 113 6.75 6.23 -10.73
CA ILE A 113 5.33 5.91 -10.89
C ILE A 113 5.15 4.45 -11.35
N PHE A 114 5.96 3.97 -12.30
CA PHE A 114 5.96 2.56 -12.67
C PHE A 114 6.48 1.67 -11.53
N GLY A 115 7.52 2.11 -10.82
CA GLY A 115 8.06 1.45 -9.65
C GLY A 115 7.05 1.25 -8.52
N PHE A 116 6.02 2.11 -8.40
CA PHE A 116 4.97 1.99 -7.40
C PHE A 116 4.17 0.69 -7.51
N VAL A 117 3.96 0.17 -8.72
CA VAL A 117 3.27 -1.11 -8.93
C VAL A 117 4.09 -2.26 -8.33
N LEU A 118 5.40 -2.24 -8.54
CA LEU A 118 6.34 -3.19 -7.95
C LEU A 118 6.43 -3.00 -6.42
N GLY A 119 6.45 -1.76 -5.95
CA GLY A 119 6.44 -1.44 -4.52
C GLY A 119 5.21 -2.00 -3.81
N ALA A 120 4.02 -1.86 -4.41
CA ALA A 120 2.78 -2.43 -3.88
C ALA A 120 2.81 -3.97 -3.87
N LEU A 121 3.36 -4.58 -4.93
CA LEU A 121 3.53 -6.03 -5.01
C LEU A 121 4.42 -6.54 -3.87
N VAL A 122 5.60 -5.93 -3.69
CA VAL A 122 6.56 -6.31 -2.64
C VAL A 122 5.98 -6.08 -1.25
N ALA A 123 5.29 -4.97 -1.01
CA ALA A 123 4.59 -4.72 0.25
C ALA A 123 3.54 -5.81 0.53
N GLY A 124 2.76 -6.19 -0.49
CA GLY A 124 1.79 -7.28 -0.38
C GLY A 124 2.42 -8.66 -0.12
N ILE A 125 3.59 -8.94 -0.69
CA ILE A 125 4.39 -10.15 -0.36
C ILE A 125 4.78 -10.15 1.13
N PHE A 126 5.25 -9.03 1.66
CA PHE A 126 5.61 -8.91 3.07
C PHE A 126 4.40 -9.00 4.01
N ALA A 127 3.24 -8.45 3.63
CA ALA A 127 1.99 -8.65 4.35
C ALA A 127 1.57 -10.13 4.38
N ALA A 128 1.76 -10.86 3.26
CA ALA A 128 1.53 -12.31 3.24
C ALA A 128 2.47 -13.08 4.20
N LYS A 129 3.64 -12.51 4.53
CA LYS A 129 4.55 -13.03 5.56
C LYS A 129 4.25 -12.50 6.97
N GLN A 130 3.20 -11.69 7.14
CA GLN A 130 2.80 -11.07 8.41
C GLN A 130 3.85 -10.10 8.98
N TRP A 131 4.69 -9.52 8.12
CA TRP A 131 5.70 -8.55 8.55
C TRP A 131 5.08 -7.19 8.89
N ASP A 132 3.88 -6.93 8.40
CA ASP A 132 3.08 -5.73 8.61
C ASP A 132 2.55 -5.55 10.05
N ARG A 133 2.78 -6.54 10.93
CA ARG A 133 2.29 -6.57 12.32
C ARG A 133 3.30 -6.12 13.37
N THR A 134 4.57 -6.02 13.00
CA THR A 134 5.66 -5.73 13.94
C THR A 134 6.47 -4.55 13.43
N PHE A 135 6.60 -3.50 14.24
CA PHE A 135 7.20 -2.24 13.82
C PHE A 135 8.54 -2.39 13.10
N GLY A 136 9.52 -3.10 13.68
CA GLY A 136 10.82 -3.30 13.05
C GLY A 136 10.78 -4.07 11.71
N ARG A 137 9.84 -5.02 11.57
CA ARG A 137 9.63 -5.75 10.32
C ARG A 137 8.96 -4.87 9.26
N VAL A 138 8.01 -4.03 9.66
CA VAL A 138 7.38 -3.05 8.75
C VAL A 138 8.42 -2.04 8.26
N VAL A 139 9.30 -1.55 9.15
CA VAL A 139 10.40 -0.65 8.78
C VAL A 139 11.28 -1.31 7.73
N LEU A 140 11.76 -2.52 8.00
CA LEU A 140 12.63 -3.24 7.06
C LEU A 140 11.94 -3.53 5.72
N ALA A 141 10.71 -4.04 5.75
CA ALA A 141 9.93 -4.30 4.53
C ALA A 141 9.71 -3.02 3.73
N SER A 142 9.35 -1.91 4.39
CA SER A 142 9.07 -0.63 3.73
C SER A 142 10.32 0.00 3.15
N THR A 143 11.47 -0.17 3.80
CA THR A 143 12.77 0.21 3.24
C THR A 143 13.04 -0.58 1.96
N ILE A 144 12.88 -1.91 1.97
CA ILE A 144 13.08 -2.74 0.78
C ILE A 144 12.14 -2.34 -0.35
N CYS A 145 10.85 -2.11 -0.06
CA CYS A 145 9.88 -1.65 -1.05
C CYS A 145 10.28 -0.29 -1.65
N THR A 146 10.74 0.64 -0.82
CA THR A 146 11.21 1.96 -1.27
C THR A 146 12.47 1.83 -2.15
N LEU A 147 13.39 0.95 -1.80
CA LEU A 147 14.58 0.66 -2.60
C LEU A 147 14.20 0.06 -3.96
N VAL A 148 13.21 -0.82 -4.02
CA VAL A 148 12.68 -1.35 -5.30
C VAL A 148 12.11 -0.23 -6.16
N ILE A 149 11.34 0.70 -5.57
CA ILE A 149 10.82 1.87 -6.29
C ILE A 149 11.97 2.72 -6.83
N TYR A 150 13.00 2.99 -6.03
CA TYR A 150 14.16 3.79 -6.43
C TYR A 150 15.05 3.09 -7.46
N ALA A 151 15.14 1.75 -7.41
CA ALA A 151 15.87 0.97 -8.39
C ALA A 151 15.29 1.08 -9.80
N VAL A 152 13.99 1.39 -9.93
CA VAL A 152 13.35 1.70 -11.22
C VAL A 152 13.35 3.21 -11.49
N GLY A 153 13.06 4.02 -10.46
CA GLY A 153 12.92 5.46 -10.59
C GLY A 153 14.21 6.20 -10.93
N LEU A 154 15.33 5.87 -10.28
CA LEU A 154 16.60 6.58 -10.48
C LEU A 154 17.20 6.34 -11.88
N PRO A 155 17.26 5.10 -12.41
CA PRO A 155 17.73 4.91 -13.78
C PRO A 155 16.85 5.63 -14.82
N TRP A 156 15.54 5.63 -14.61
CA TRP A 156 14.62 6.38 -15.47
C TRP A 156 14.89 7.88 -15.41
N LEU A 157 15.04 8.43 -14.20
CA LEU A 157 15.34 9.85 -14.00
C LEU A 157 16.61 10.26 -14.74
N ALA A 158 17.65 9.42 -14.67
CA ALA A 158 18.91 9.64 -15.36
C ALA A 158 18.71 9.73 -16.88
N VAL A 159 18.02 8.75 -17.47
CA VAL A 159 17.76 8.69 -18.92
C VAL A 159 16.85 9.82 -19.38
N ALA A 160 15.78 10.11 -18.63
CA ALA A 160 14.78 11.11 -19.02
C ALA A 160 15.31 12.56 -18.99
N ASN A 161 16.43 12.82 -18.30
CA ASN A 161 17.00 14.16 -18.15
C ASN A 161 18.47 14.25 -18.63
N ASP A 162 19.00 13.18 -19.22
CA ASP A 162 20.42 13.07 -19.61
C ASP A 162 21.38 13.43 -18.47
N TYR A 163 21.08 12.93 -17.26
CA TYR A 163 21.89 13.18 -16.07
C TYR A 163 23.01 12.16 -15.94
N SER A 164 24.18 12.64 -15.52
CA SER A 164 25.24 11.77 -14.99
C SER A 164 24.77 11.01 -13.74
N VAL A 165 25.46 9.92 -13.41
CA VAL A 165 25.20 9.14 -12.17
C VAL A 165 25.24 10.04 -10.94
N ARG A 166 26.21 10.97 -10.89
CA ARG A 166 26.36 11.91 -9.78
C ARG A 166 25.14 12.83 -9.66
N GLN A 167 24.72 13.46 -10.75
CA GLN A 167 23.54 14.35 -10.77
C GLN A 167 22.28 13.58 -10.38
N THR A 168 22.13 12.35 -10.84
CA THR A 168 20.98 11.49 -10.51
C THR A 168 20.89 11.22 -9.00
N ILE A 169 22.02 10.97 -8.35
CA ILE A 169 22.06 10.76 -6.89
C ILE A 169 21.79 12.06 -6.13
N GLU A 170 22.45 13.15 -6.52
CA GLU A 170 22.33 14.45 -5.85
C GLU A 170 20.93 15.06 -5.97
N LEU A 171 20.28 14.90 -7.13
CA LEU A 171 18.96 15.48 -7.41
C LEU A 171 17.81 14.50 -7.16
N GLY A 172 18.03 13.21 -7.35
CA GLY A 172 17.00 12.18 -7.34
C GLY A 172 16.95 11.31 -6.08
N LEU A 173 18.07 11.15 -5.36
CA LEU A 173 18.13 10.28 -4.18
C LEU A 173 18.20 11.08 -2.89
N TYR A 174 19.23 11.92 -2.70
CA TYR A 174 19.47 12.61 -1.44
C TYR A 174 18.29 13.44 -0.93
N PRO A 175 17.60 14.24 -1.77
CA PRO A 175 16.45 15.03 -1.31
C PRO A 175 15.29 14.14 -0.84
N LEU A 176 15.19 12.92 -1.38
CA LEU A 176 14.08 12.00 -1.09
C LEU A 176 14.33 11.13 0.15
N ILE A 177 15.58 10.97 0.62
CA ILE A 177 15.90 10.09 1.75
C ILE A 177 15.18 10.52 3.02
N LEU A 178 15.26 11.80 3.38
CA LEU A 178 14.62 12.30 4.61
C LEU A 178 13.10 12.07 4.57
N GLY A 179 12.49 12.39 3.42
CA GLY A 179 11.07 12.15 3.18
C GLY A 179 10.70 10.67 3.19
N ALA A 180 11.60 9.78 2.76
CA ALA A 180 11.38 8.33 2.79
C ALA A 180 11.43 7.79 4.21
N VAL A 181 12.43 8.16 5.01
CA VAL A 181 12.57 7.73 6.41
C VAL A 181 11.33 8.13 7.21
N LEU A 182 10.90 9.38 7.10
CA LEU A 182 9.71 9.85 7.79
C LEU A 182 8.46 9.03 7.41
N LYS A 183 8.26 8.78 6.11
CA LYS A 183 7.13 7.99 5.61
C LYS A 183 7.19 6.55 6.10
N ILE A 184 8.36 5.93 6.10
CA ILE A 184 8.55 4.57 6.60
C ILE A 184 8.17 4.48 8.08
N VAL A 185 8.59 5.44 8.90
CA VAL A 185 8.21 5.49 10.32
C VAL A 185 6.71 5.64 10.48
N VAL A 186 6.08 6.57 9.75
CA VAL A 186 4.62 6.78 9.78
C VAL A 186 3.87 5.53 9.37
N VAL A 187 4.21 4.92 8.23
CA VAL A 187 3.60 3.68 7.75
C VAL A 187 3.78 2.55 8.78
N SER A 188 4.97 2.42 9.36
CA SER A 188 5.27 1.38 10.35
C SER A 188 4.45 1.53 11.62
N ALA A 189 4.28 2.76 12.10
CA ALA A 189 3.42 3.06 13.25
C ALA A 189 1.95 2.77 12.93
N LEU A 190 1.46 3.20 11.76
CA LEU A 190 0.08 2.98 11.34
C LEU A 190 -0.26 1.49 11.22
N MET A 191 0.59 0.71 10.53
CA MET A 191 0.34 -0.72 10.30
C MET A 191 0.44 -1.53 11.59
N THR A 192 1.50 -1.32 12.38
CA THR A 192 1.65 -1.99 13.66
C THR A 192 0.52 -1.61 14.63
N GLY A 193 0.11 -0.33 14.63
CA GLY A 193 -0.98 0.17 15.47
C GLY A 193 -2.32 -0.45 15.11
N ALA A 194 -2.66 -0.52 13.82
CA ALA A 194 -3.89 -1.14 13.34
C ALA A 194 -3.99 -2.63 13.74
N TRP A 195 -2.90 -3.40 13.54
CA TRP A 195 -2.87 -4.81 13.96
C TRP A 195 -2.90 -4.98 15.48
N SER A 196 -2.20 -4.12 16.22
CA SER A 196 -2.20 -4.16 17.68
C SER A 196 -3.59 -3.89 18.25
N TYR A 197 -4.35 -2.98 17.64
CA TYR A 197 -5.73 -2.73 18.00
C TYR A 197 -6.58 -3.98 17.79
N ILE A 198 -6.55 -4.56 16.59
CA ILE A 198 -7.30 -5.79 16.25
C ILE A 198 -6.99 -6.93 17.22
N HIS A 199 -5.71 -7.20 17.49
CA HIS A 199 -5.31 -8.27 18.42
C HIS A 199 -5.76 -8.02 19.86
N ARG A 200 -5.89 -6.75 20.29
CA ARG A 200 -6.44 -6.43 21.62
C ARG A 200 -7.93 -6.73 21.70
N PHE A 201 -8.69 -6.47 20.64
CA PHE A 201 -10.12 -6.81 20.58
C PHE A 201 -10.33 -8.33 20.57
N ASP A 202 -9.59 -9.06 19.71
CA ASP A 202 -9.67 -10.51 19.62
C ASP A 202 -9.42 -11.17 20.99
N ARG A 203 -8.40 -10.73 21.73
CA ARG A 203 -8.08 -11.25 23.07
C ARG A 203 -9.19 -10.95 24.09
N ARG A 204 -9.76 -9.76 24.08
CA ARG A 204 -10.84 -9.38 25.01
C ARG A 204 -12.11 -10.20 24.77
N ALA A 205 -12.47 -10.41 23.51
CA ALA A 205 -13.61 -11.25 23.15
C ALA A 205 -13.41 -12.69 23.63
N ALA A 206 -12.23 -13.28 23.36
CA ALA A 206 -11.91 -14.64 23.80
C ALA A 206 -11.93 -14.79 25.33
N SER A 207 -11.41 -13.80 26.07
CA SER A 207 -11.48 -13.82 27.55
C SER A 207 -12.90 -13.73 28.09
N ALA A 208 -13.77 -12.93 27.46
CA ALA A 208 -15.17 -12.82 27.86
C ALA A 208 -15.95 -14.12 27.59
N GLU A 209 -15.72 -14.77 26.45
CA GLU A 209 -16.30 -16.08 26.13
C GLU A 209 -15.82 -17.17 27.09
N ALA A 210 -14.52 -17.23 27.37
CA ALA A 210 -13.95 -18.20 28.30
C ALA A 210 -14.51 -18.04 29.72
N TRP A 211 -14.67 -16.79 30.19
CA TRP A 211 -15.33 -16.50 31.47
C TRP A 211 -16.80 -16.96 31.47
N ALA A 212 -17.57 -16.64 30.42
CA ALA A 212 -18.96 -17.03 30.32
C ALA A 212 -19.15 -18.56 30.32
N ILE A 213 -18.26 -19.30 29.66
CA ILE A 213 -18.28 -20.77 29.63
C ILE A 213 -17.92 -21.35 31.00
N GLY A 214 -16.90 -20.80 31.67
CA GLY A 214 -16.47 -21.26 32.99
C GLY A 214 -17.48 -20.98 34.10
N ASN A 215 -18.32 -19.95 33.91
CA ASN A 215 -19.32 -19.52 34.88
C ASN A 215 -20.75 -19.93 34.50
N ASP A 216 -20.95 -20.84 33.54
CA ASP A 216 -22.26 -21.33 33.13
C ASP A 216 -22.85 -22.29 34.20
N PRO A 217 -23.91 -21.88 34.95
CA PRO A 217 -24.49 -22.67 36.02
C PRO A 217 -25.16 -23.97 35.53
N ARG A 218 -25.32 -24.17 34.22
CA ARG A 218 -25.87 -25.42 33.65
C ARG A 218 -24.83 -26.52 33.46
N ARG A 219 -23.54 -26.22 33.63
CA ARG A 219 -22.43 -27.17 33.44
C ARG A 219 -21.88 -27.75 34.75
N SER A 220 -22.38 -27.30 35.90
CA SER A 220 -21.94 -27.74 37.23
C SER A 220 -22.73 -28.94 37.79
N PHE A 221 -23.26 -29.82 36.93
CA PHE A 221 -23.96 -31.05 37.31
C PHE A 221 -23.39 -32.27 36.60
#